data_AF-E6WXZ6-F1
#
_entry.id   AF-E6WXZ6-F1
#
_cell.length_a   1.000
_cell.length_b   1.000
_cell.length_c   1.000
_cell.angle_alpha   90.00
_cell.angle_beta   90.00
_cell.angle_gamma   90.00
#
_symmetry.space_group_name_H-M   'P 1'
#
loop_
_entity.id
_entity.type
_entity.pdbx_description
1 polymer ?
#
loop_
_entity_poly.entity_id
_entity_poly.type
_entity_poly.pdbx_seq_one_letter_code
_entity_poly.pdbx_strand_id
1 'polypeptide(L)'
;MIKTSMKTLLAISLLFGGSALMAGPKEAPAAKKTQAPKLKPLTPEAEKAAYELFKALKMKEGIRTALDRSLEIQLKRQPAMAPYEDIYKDFFHKYTKWEDMKKDLAKLYAQAFSPEEMHELAKFYSTKLGQKSLSVLPRLTQLSMLLAQQRIAKHANELKKAVAQRAKELEAKAKK
;
A
#
# COMPACT_ATOMS: atom_id res chain seq x y z
N MET A 1 18.79 -19.39 40.96
CA MET A 1 17.59 -19.88 40.23
C MET A 1 16.95 -18.74 39.44
N ILE A 2 17.46 -18.38 38.26
CA ILE A 2 16.81 -17.40 37.37
C ILE A 2 17.21 -17.73 35.93
N LYS A 3 16.51 -18.66 35.26
CA LYS A 3 16.64 -18.85 33.79
C LYS A 3 15.62 -19.80 33.15
N THR A 4 14.31 -19.70 33.44
CA THR A 4 13.31 -20.44 32.64
C THR A 4 11.90 -19.87 32.76
N SER A 5 11.60 -18.74 32.10
CA SER A 5 10.19 -18.35 31.81
C SER A 5 10.08 -17.26 30.74
N MET A 6 10.64 -17.51 29.54
CA MET A 6 10.42 -16.62 28.40
C MET A 6 10.34 -17.35 27.05
N LYS A 7 9.90 -18.61 27.04
CA LYS A 7 9.70 -19.38 25.80
C LYS A 7 8.28 -19.93 25.58
N THR A 8 7.36 -19.74 26.52
CA THR A 8 5.99 -20.28 26.43
C THR A 8 4.94 -19.28 25.92
N LEU A 9 5.31 -18.06 25.52
CA LEU A 9 4.34 -17.05 25.08
C LEU A 9 4.40 -16.67 23.58
N LEU A 10 5.23 -17.33 22.76
CA LEU A 10 5.48 -16.84 21.39
C LEU A 10 4.93 -17.71 20.24
N ALA A 11 4.09 -18.71 20.50
CA ALA A 11 3.66 -19.65 19.44
C ALA A 11 2.17 -19.61 19.05
N ILE A 12 1.31 -18.81 19.70
CA ILE A 12 -0.14 -18.78 19.36
C ILE A 12 -0.70 -17.35 19.34
N SER A 13 0.04 -16.40 18.78
CA SER A 13 -0.46 -15.03 18.52
C SER A 13 -0.21 -14.57 17.08
N LEU A 14 0.14 -15.48 16.17
CA LEU A 14 0.57 -15.13 14.81
C LEU A 14 -0.40 -15.54 13.69
N LEU A 15 -1.64 -15.94 13.99
CA LEU A 15 -2.55 -16.39 12.94
C LEU A 15 -3.87 -15.66 12.76
N PHE A 16 -4.43 -14.91 13.73
CA PHE A 16 -5.59 -14.06 13.46
C PHE A 16 -5.67 -12.93 14.51
N GLY A 17 -5.40 -11.68 14.10
CA GLY A 17 -5.58 -10.51 14.96
C GLY A 17 -4.49 -9.46 14.74
N GLY A 18 -4.86 -8.34 14.10
CA GLY A 18 -3.96 -7.22 13.89
C GLY A 18 -3.40 -6.65 15.20
N SER A 19 -2.13 -6.28 15.15
CA SER A 19 -1.53 -5.18 15.91
C SER A 19 -0.12 -4.92 15.39
N ALA A 20 -0.04 -4.39 14.16
CA ALA A 20 1.08 -3.53 13.76
C ALA A 20 0.75 -2.04 13.98
N LEU A 21 -0.35 -1.75 14.68
CA LEU A 21 -0.80 -0.41 15.07
C LEU A 21 -0.86 -0.33 16.60
N MET A 22 0.27 -0.48 17.29
CA MET A 22 0.51 0.06 18.64
C MET A 22 2.03 -0.01 18.92
N ALA A 23 2.80 0.71 18.12
CA ALA A 23 4.09 1.20 18.59
C ALA A 23 3.83 2.57 19.23
N GLY A 24 3.81 2.63 20.56
CA GLY A 24 3.94 3.89 21.29
C GLY A 24 5.30 4.55 20.97
N PRO A 25 5.48 5.85 21.29
CA PRO A 25 6.55 6.66 20.74
C PRO A 25 7.87 6.32 21.42
N LYS A 26 8.51 5.22 21.01
CA LYS A 26 9.96 5.22 20.90
C LYS A 26 10.24 6.00 19.63
N GLU A 27 10.81 7.19 19.80
CA GLU A 27 11.33 8.01 18.71
C GLU A 27 11.88 7.08 17.63
N ALA A 28 11.22 7.13 16.47
CA ALA A 28 11.74 6.48 15.29
C ALA A 28 13.21 6.92 15.19
N PRO A 29 14.17 5.99 15.01
CA PRO A 29 15.55 6.37 14.82
C PRO A 29 15.56 7.44 13.73
N ALA A 30 16.01 8.64 14.10
CA ALA A 30 15.88 9.88 13.32
C ALA A 30 15.84 9.53 11.85
N ALA A 31 14.66 9.65 11.25
CA ALA A 31 14.42 9.22 9.88
C ALA A 31 15.61 9.70 9.06
N LYS A 32 16.45 8.76 8.57
CA LYS A 32 17.46 9.08 7.57
C LYS A 32 16.69 9.88 6.55
N LYS A 33 16.94 11.19 6.49
CA LYS A 33 16.23 12.12 5.62
C LYS A 33 16.12 11.38 4.30
N THR A 34 14.92 10.92 3.95
CA THR A 34 14.71 10.16 2.74
C THR A 34 14.80 11.23 1.68
N GLN A 35 16.05 11.56 1.30
CA GLN A 35 16.32 12.50 0.24
C GLN A 35 15.56 11.93 -0.94
N ALA A 36 14.62 12.72 -1.46
CA ALA A 36 13.95 12.38 -2.70
C ALA A 36 15.06 11.98 -3.69
N PRO A 37 14.92 10.83 -4.38
CA PRO A 37 15.96 10.36 -5.28
C PRO A 37 16.32 11.50 -6.24
N LYS A 38 17.62 11.74 -6.47
CA LYS A 38 18.06 12.77 -7.41
C LYS A 38 17.40 12.48 -8.76
N LEU A 39 16.44 13.31 -9.13
CA LEU A 39 15.61 13.04 -10.30
C LEU A 39 16.44 13.29 -11.56
N LYS A 40 16.49 12.30 -12.48
CA LYS A 40 17.05 12.51 -13.82
C LYS A 40 16.30 13.70 -14.47
N PRO A 41 16.99 14.55 -15.25
CA PRO A 41 16.32 15.59 -16.01
C PRO A 41 15.22 15.00 -16.89
N LEU A 42 14.04 15.60 -16.85
CA LEU A 42 12.91 15.18 -17.68
C LEU A 42 13.12 15.69 -19.10
N THR A 43 13.24 14.78 -20.06
CA THR A 43 13.29 15.15 -21.48
C THR A 43 11.88 15.55 -21.96
N PRO A 44 11.76 16.41 -22.99
CA PRO A 44 10.45 16.76 -23.55
C PRO A 44 9.64 15.55 -24.03
N GLU A 45 10.32 14.53 -24.54
CA GLU A 45 9.72 13.27 -24.98
C GLU A 45 9.17 12.46 -23.81
N ALA A 46 9.95 12.27 -22.74
CA ALA A 46 9.49 11.61 -21.53
C ALA A 46 8.34 12.35 -20.86
N GLU A 47 8.35 13.69 -20.87
CA GLU A 47 7.26 14.52 -20.36
C GLU A 47 5.95 14.27 -21.13
N LYS A 48 6.02 14.28 -22.47
CA LYS A 48 4.87 14.01 -23.32
C LYS A 48 4.32 12.61 -23.11
N ALA A 49 5.19 11.59 -23.13
CA ALA A 49 4.81 10.19 -22.93
C ALA A 49 4.14 9.98 -21.56
N ALA A 50 4.69 10.57 -20.49
CA ALA A 50 4.10 10.52 -19.16
C ALA A 50 2.71 11.16 -19.12
N TYR A 51 2.50 12.32 -19.75
CA TYR A 51 1.19 12.97 -19.77
C TYR A 51 0.13 12.17 -20.56
N GLU A 52 0.52 11.52 -21.65
CA GLU A 52 -0.36 10.59 -22.37
C GLU A 52 -0.75 9.41 -21.49
N LEU A 53 0.21 8.82 -20.77
CA LEU A 53 -0.04 7.75 -19.81
C LEU A 53 -0.96 8.21 -18.68
N PHE A 54 -0.74 9.39 -18.10
CA PHE A 54 -1.58 9.93 -17.02
C PHE A 54 -3.02 10.15 -17.47
N LYS A 55 -3.23 10.57 -18.71
CA LYS A 55 -4.55 10.68 -19.31
C LYS A 55 -5.20 9.30 -19.47
N ALA A 56 -4.47 8.32 -20.00
CA ALA A 56 -4.96 6.94 -20.14
C ALA A 56 -5.34 6.33 -18.77
N LEU A 57 -4.56 6.61 -17.74
CA LEU A 57 -4.80 6.16 -16.36
C LEU A 57 -5.86 6.99 -15.61
N LYS A 58 -6.35 8.11 -16.17
CA LYS A 58 -7.25 9.06 -15.50
C LYS A 58 -6.70 9.54 -14.15
N MET A 59 -5.41 9.87 -14.13
CA MET A 59 -4.68 10.12 -12.89
C MET A 59 -5.17 11.40 -12.18
N LYS A 60 -5.52 12.44 -12.95
CA LYS A 60 -6.06 13.70 -12.41
C LYS A 60 -7.35 13.45 -11.62
N GLU A 61 -8.27 12.70 -12.21
CA GLU A 61 -9.55 12.33 -11.60
C GLU A 61 -9.34 11.38 -10.42
N GLY A 62 -8.40 10.44 -10.55
CA GLY A 62 -8.04 9.48 -9.51
C GLY A 62 -7.50 10.16 -8.24
N ILE A 63 -6.56 11.09 -8.38
CA ILE A 63 -5.99 11.85 -7.26
C ILE A 63 -7.07 12.68 -6.57
N ARG A 64 -7.88 13.42 -7.34
CA ARG A 64 -8.99 14.21 -6.78
C ARG A 64 -9.96 13.33 -5.98
N THR A 65 -10.41 12.24 -6.59
CA THR A 65 -11.33 11.29 -5.94
C THR A 65 -10.73 10.69 -4.67
N ALA A 66 -9.42 10.41 -4.66
CA ALA A 66 -8.74 9.88 -3.49
C ALA A 66 -8.67 10.89 -2.34
N LEU A 67 -8.39 12.16 -2.63
CA LEU A 67 -8.38 13.24 -1.64
C LEU A 67 -9.78 13.46 -1.04
N ASP A 68 -10.80 13.54 -1.89
CA ASP A 68 -12.20 13.72 -1.46
C ASP A 68 -12.63 12.57 -0.53
N ARG A 69 -12.38 11.31 -0.93
CA ARG A 69 -12.68 10.15 -0.08
C ARG A 69 -11.89 10.13 1.22
N SER A 70 -10.62 10.55 1.18
CA SER A 70 -9.78 10.62 2.38
C SER A 70 -10.37 11.61 3.37
N LEU A 71 -10.78 12.80 2.91
CA LEU A 71 -11.43 13.79 3.74
C LEU A 71 -12.75 13.26 4.32
N GLU A 72 -13.61 12.66 3.50
CA GLU A 72 -14.87 12.04 3.96
C GLU A 72 -14.64 11.01 5.08
N ILE A 73 -13.62 10.16 4.94
CA ILE A 73 -13.25 9.18 5.96
C ILE A 73 -12.83 9.87 7.25
N GLN A 74 -12.06 10.95 7.17
CA GLN A 74 -11.61 11.69 8.36
C GLN A 74 -12.75 12.43 9.05
N LEU A 75 -13.67 13.03 8.30
CA LEU A 75 -14.85 13.69 8.85
C LEU A 75 -15.76 12.68 9.57
N LYS A 76 -15.93 11.47 9.03
CA LYS A 76 -16.67 10.39 9.70
C LYS A 76 -15.99 9.93 10.99
N ARG A 77 -14.66 9.94 11.05
CA ARG A 77 -13.89 9.57 12.25
C ARG A 77 -13.89 10.68 13.30
N GLN A 78 -13.92 11.95 12.88
CA GLN A 78 -13.86 13.12 13.75
C GLN A 78 -14.95 14.14 13.36
N PRO A 79 -16.19 13.94 13.86
CA PRO A 79 -17.33 14.81 13.52
C PRO A 79 -17.11 16.30 13.85
N ALA A 80 -16.26 16.61 14.83
CA ALA A 80 -15.88 17.97 15.19
C ALA A 80 -15.20 18.76 14.06
N MET A 81 -14.75 18.08 13.00
CA MET A 81 -14.11 18.71 11.84
C MET A 81 -15.11 19.11 10.75
N ALA A 82 -16.36 18.62 10.81
CA ALA A 82 -17.37 18.85 9.77
C ALA A 82 -17.61 20.34 9.44
N PRO A 83 -17.64 21.27 10.42
CA PRO A 83 -17.81 22.70 10.11
C PRO A 83 -16.67 23.33 9.29
N TYR A 84 -15.53 22.65 9.13
CA TYR A 84 -14.34 23.13 8.43
C TYR A 84 -14.07 22.37 7.12
N GLU A 85 -15.02 21.56 6.66
CA GLU A 85 -14.86 20.73 5.45
C GLU A 85 -14.46 21.55 4.22
N ASP A 86 -15.07 22.71 4.04
CA ASP A 86 -14.78 23.66 2.97
C ASP A 86 -13.33 24.14 3.01
N ILE A 87 -12.82 24.52 4.20
CA ILE A 87 -11.43 24.94 4.40
C ILE A 87 -10.47 23.83 3.99
N TYR A 88 -10.74 22.58 4.37
CA TYR A 88 -9.92 21.44 3.98
C TYR A 88 -9.96 21.19 2.47
N LYS A 89 -11.14 21.22 1.85
CA LYS A 89 -11.30 21.04 0.40
C LYS A 89 -10.57 22.13 -0.37
N ASP A 90 -10.73 23.39 0.01
CA ASP A 90 -10.07 24.52 -0.62
C ASP A 90 -8.55 24.44 -0.47
N PHE A 91 -8.07 24.04 0.71
CA PHE A 91 -6.65 23.81 0.93
C PHE A 91 -6.10 22.72 0.01
N PHE A 92 -6.76 21.56 -0.08
CA PHE A 92 -6.33 20.49 -0.98
C PHE A 92 -6.35 20.95 -2.42
N HIS A 93 -7.45 21.52 -2.90
CA HIS A 93 -7.55 22.06 -4.26
C HIS A 93 -6.46 23.10 -4.57
N LYS A 94 -6.09 23.93 -3.60
CA LYS A 94 -5.06 24.97 -3.78
C LYS A 94 -3.67 24.38 -4.02
N TYR A 95 -3.31 23.29 -3.32
CA TYR A 95 -1.95 22.74 -3.33
C TYR A 95 -1.80 21.45 -4.14
N THR A 96 -2.90 20.80 -4.53
CA THR A 96 -2.87 19.59 -5.37
C THR A 96 -3.44 19.85 -6.75
N LYS A 97 -3.24 21.07 -7.28
CA LYS A 97 -3.62 21.38 -8.65
C LYS A 97 -2.85 20.47 -9.59
N TRP A 98 -3.56 19.90 -10.55
CA TRP A 98 -2.96 18.98 -11.52
C TRP A 98 -1.77 19.61 -12.26
N GLU A 99 -1.89 20.88 -12.65
CA GLU A 99 -0.84 21.60 -13.38
C GLU A 99 0.45 21.75 -12.56
N ASP A 100 0.33 21.89 -11.24
CA ASP A 100 1.47 22.04 -10.34
C ASP A 100 2.16 20.70 -10.08
N MET A 101 1.40 19.59 -10.07
CA MET A 101 1.91 18.26 -9.72
C MET A 101 2.35 17.41 -10.91
N LYS A 102 1.71 17.56 -12.08
CA LYS A 102 1.88 16.63 -13.21
C LYS A 102 3.33 16.52 -13.66
N LYS A 103 4.10 17.61 -13.60
CA LYS A 103 5.51 17.62 -14.03
C LYS A 103 6.40 16.84 -13.07
N ASP A 104 6.16 16.95 -11.78
CA ASP A 104 6.90 16.17 -10.78
C ASP A 104 6.51 14.69 -10.84
N LEU A 105 5.24 14.38 -11.10
CA LEU A 105 4.80 13.01 -11.39
C LEU A 105 5.48 12.47 -12.67
N ALA A 106 5.58 13.27 -13.73
CA ALA A 106 6.26 12.85 -14.96
C ALA A 106 7.74 12.52 -14.72
N LYS A 107 8.44 13.32 -13.90
CA LYS A 107 9.82 13.00 -13.49
C LYS A 107 9.91 11.65 -12.76
N LEU A 108 8.95 11.33 -11.89
CA LEU A 108 8.91 10.06 -11.17
C LEU A 108 8.72 8.88 -12.13
N TYR A 109 7.77 8.99 -13.06
CA TYR A 109 7.50 7.95 -14.05
C TYR A 109 8.68 7.75 -15.01
N ALA A 110 9.33 8.83 -15.45
CA ALA A 110 10.52 8.79 -16.30
C ALA A 110 11.75 8.19 -15.60
N GLN A 111 11.71 7.91 -14.30
CA GLN A 111 12.73 7.10 -13.63
C GLN A 111 12.54 5.60 -13.81
N ALA A 112 11.28 5.18 -13.89
CA ALA A 112 10.88 3.78 -13.86
C ALA A 112 10.62 3.22 -15.27
N PHE A 113 10.23 4.09 -16.19
CA PHE A 113 9.84 3.72 -17.55
C PHE A 113 10.54 4.61 -18.58
N SER A 114 10.91 4.02 -19.70
CA SER A 114 11.34 4.78 -20.88
C SER A 114 10.14 5.51 -21.50
N PRO A 115 10.37 6.53 -22.35
CA PRO A 115 9.29 7.16 -23.11
C PRO A 115 8.48 6.17 -23.95
N GLU A 116 9.15 5.20 -24.57
CA GLU A 116 8.53 4.17 -25.40
C GLU A 116 7.61 3.27 -24.57
N GLU A 117 8.08 2.78 -23.41
CA GLU A 117 7.26 1.99 -22.49
C GLU A 117 6.05 2.78 -21.99
N MET A 118 6.21 4.07 -21.67
CA MET A 118 5.09 4.92 -21.26
C MET A 118 4.06 5.09 -22.38
N HIS A 119 4.49 5.23 -23.64
CA HIS A 119 3.57 5.28 -24.79
C HIS A 119 2.84 3.94 -24.99
N GLU A 120 3.53 2.81 -24.86
CA GLU A 120 2.90 1.49 -24.97
C GLU A 120 1.86 1.26 -23.86
N LEU A 121 2.19 1.63 -22.63
CA LEU A 121 1.25 1.59 -21.51
C LEU A 121 0.06 2.52 -21.77
N ALA A 122 0.29 3.75 -22.26
CA ALA A 122 -0.77 4.68 -22.59
C ALA A 122 -1.70 4.11 -23.66
N LYS A 123 -1.15 3.50 -24.70
CA LYS A 123 -1.90 2.84 -25.78
C LYS A 123 -2.75 1.69 -25.23
N PHE A 124 -2.16 0.81 -24.42
CA PHE A 124 -2.88 -0.32 -23.83
C PHE A 124 -4.01 0.15 -22.89
N TYR A 125 -3.71 1.04 -21.95
CA TYR A 125 -4.69 1.54 -20.98
C TYR A 125 -5.78 2.40 -21.62
N SER A 126 -5.56 2.97 -22.81
CA SER A 126 -6.62 3.66 -23.56
C SER A 126 -7.66 2.70 -24.16
N THR A 127 -7.41 1.39 -24.20
CA THR A 127 -8.37 0.40 -24.71
C THR A 127 -9.46 0.05 -23.68
N LYS A 128 -10.60 -0.48 -24.14
CA LYS A 128 -11.65 -1.01 -23.25
C LYS A 128 -11.12 -2.11 -22.32
N LEU A 129 -10.23 -2.96 -22.81
CA LEU A 129 -9.62 -4.03 -22.03
C LEU A 129 -8.65 -3.49 -20.97
N GLY A 130 -7.79 -2.53 -21.34
CA GLY A 130 -6.88 -1.88 -20.40
C GLY A 130 -7.62 -1.12 -19.31
N GLN A 131 -8.69 -0.39 -19.64
CA GLN A 131 -9.55 0.23 -18.62
C GLN A 131 -10.20 -0.82 -17.71
N LYS A 132 -10.68 -1.94 -18.26
CA LYS A 132 -11.25 -3.03 -17.45
C LYS A 132 -10.20 -3.63 -16.51
N SER A 133 -8.96 -3.83 -16.97
CA SER A 133 -7.91 -4.45 -16.15
C SER A 133 -7.57 -3.61 -14.92
N LEU A 134 -7.53 -2.28 -15.03
CA LEU A 134 -7.30 -1.35 -13.91
C LEU A 134 -8.32 -1.52 -12.78
N SER A 135 -9.56 -1.89 -13.10
CA SER A 135 -10.63 -2.08 -12.12
C SER A 135 -10.76 -3.51 -11.61
N VAL A 136 -10.53 -4.50 -12.48
CA VAL A 136 -10.85 -5.91 -12.20
C VAL A 136 -9.67 -6.63 -11.56
N LEU A 137 -8.43 -6.39 -12.02
CA LEU A 137 -7.28 -7.16 -11.54
C LEU A 137 -7.04 -6.98 -10.03
N PRO A 138 -7.07 -5.76 -9.45
CA PRO A 138 -6.92 -5.62 -7.98
C PRO A 138 -7.98 -6.38 -7.20
N ARG A 139 -9.23 -6.39 -7.68
CA ARG A 139 -10.32 -7.16 -7.07
C ARG A 139 -10.08 -8.66 -7.16
N LEU A 140 -9.60 -9.15 -8.30
CA LEU A 140 -9.26 -10.56 -8.45
C LEU A 140 -8.12 -10.95 -7.50
N THR A 141 -7.07 -10.15 -7.40
CA THR A 141 -5.96 -10.38 -6.45
C THR A 141 -6.48 -10.48 -5.01
N GLN A 142 -7.37 -9.57 -4.60
CA GLN A 142 -7.99 -9.61 -3.27
C GLN A 142 -8.81 -10.89 -3.06
N LEU A 143 -9.62 -11.28 -4.04
CA LEU A 143 -10.41 -12.51 -3.96
C LEU A 143 -9.53 -13.77 -3.90
N SER A 144 -8.43 -13.80 -4.66
CA SER A 144 -7.45 -14.90 -4.62
C SER A 144 -6.81 -15.03 -3.23
N MET A 145 -6.48 -13.93 -2.57
CA MET A 145 -5.97 -13.95 -1.20
C MET A 145 -7.00 -14.48 -0.20
N LEU A 146 -8.26 -14.06 -0.31
CA LEU A 146 -9.35 -14.57 0.55
C LEU A 146 -9.56 -16.07 0.37
N LEU A 147 -9.50 -16.56 -0.87
CA LEU A 147 -9.58 -17.99 -1.16
C LEU A 147 -8.43 -18.76 -0.50
N ALA A 148 -7.20 -18.25 -0.60
CA ALA A 148 -6.05 -18.86 0.04
C ALA A 148 -6.20 -18.91 1.57
N GLN A 149 -6.65 -17.81 2.19
CA GLN A 149 -6.93 -17.76 3.64
C GLN A 149 -8.00 -18.77 4.05
N GLN A 150 -9.08 -18.89 3.28
CA GLN A 150 -10.14 -19.85 3.55
C GLN A 150 -9.62 -21.30 3.46
N ARG A 151 -8.77 -21.60 2.47
CA ARG A 151 -8.13 -22.92 2.35
C ARG A 151 -7.26 -23.20 3.57
N ILE A 152 -6.37 -22.29 3.95
CA ILE A 152 -5.52 -22.46 5.14
C ILE A 152 -6.36 -22.66 6.41
N ALA A 153 -7.42 -21.87 6.59
CA ALA A 153 -8.30 -21.99 7.75
C ALA A 153 -8.97 -23.36 7.86
N LYS A 154 -9.41 -23.95 6.73
CA LYS A 154 -9.97 -25.31 6.68
C LYS A 154 -8.97 -26.39 7.13
N HIS A 155 -7.68 -26.15 6.93
CA HIS A 155 -6.59 -27.07 7.31
C HIS A 155 -5.85 -26.65 8.59
N ALA A 156 -6.38 -25.69 9.36
CA ALA A 156 -5.69 -25.14 10.52
C ALA A 156 -5.39 -26.20 11.61
N ASN A 157 -6.23 -27.22 11.75
CA ASN A 157 -6.02 -28.29 12.72
C ASN A 157 -4.82 -29.19 12.39
N GLU A 158 -4.57 -29.43 11.11
CA GLU A 158 -3.39 -30.19 10.64
C GLU A 158 -2.11 -29.45 11.02
N LEU A 159 -2.07 -28.14 10.72
CA LEU A 159 -0.96 -27.26 11.09
C LEU A 159 -0.73 -27.25 12.61
N LYS A 160 -1.80 -27.09 13.41
CA LYS A 160 -1.71 -27.13 14.88
C LYS A 160 -1.07 -28.42 15.40
N LYS A 161 -1.46 -29.58 14.86
CA LYS A 161 -0.89 -30.88 15.25
C LYS A 161 0.59 -30.97 14.89
N ALA A 162 0.97 -30.58 13.67
CA ALA A 162 2.35 -30.62 13.21
C ALA A 162 3.27 -29.73 14.07
N VAL A 163 2.83 -28.51 14.39
CA VAL A 163 3.57 -27.58 15.26
C VAL A 163 3.70 -28.15 16.68
N ALA A 164 2.61 -28.67 17.26
CA ALA A 164 2.62 -29.25 18.60
C ALA A 164 3.58 -30.45 18.71
N GLN A 165 3.62 -31.30 17.68
CA GLN A 165 4.54 -32.44 17.62
C GLN A 165 6.00 -31.98 17.60
N ARG A 166 6.33 -31.03 16.72
CA ARG A 166 7.69 -30.49 16.61
C ARG A 166 8.15 -29.80 17.90
N ALA A 167 7.25 -29.10 18.60
CA ALA A 167 7.54 -28.48 19.87
C ALA A 167 7.96 -29.51 20.93
N LYS A 168 7.20 -30.60 21.07
CA LYS A 168 7.52 -31.71 22.00
C LYS A 168 8.89 -32.33 21.73
N GLU A 169 9.23 -32.55 20.46
CA GLU A 169 10.53 -33.08 20.07
C GLU A 169 11.69 -32.17 20.47
N LEU A 170 11.54 -30.86 20.29
CA LEU A 170 12.56 -29.88 20.65
C LEU A 170 12.73 -29.79 22.17
N GLU A 171 11.66 -29.87 22.95
CA GLU A 171 11.73 -29.92 24.42
C GLU A 171 12.44 -31.18 24.92
N ALA A 172 12.14 -32.35 24.32
CA ALA A 172 12.79 -33.60 24.68
C ALA A 172 14.30 -33.58 24.37
N LYS A 173 14.71 -32.96 23.25
CA LYS A 173 16.12 -32.78 22.90
C LYS A 173 16.85 -31.82 23.84
N ALA A 174 16.18 -30.77 24.33
CA ALA A 174 16.79 -29.81 25.23
C ALA A 174 16.97 -30.30 26.67
N LYS A 175 16.32 -31.42 27.03
CA LYS A 175 16.45 -32.10 28.34
C LYS A 175 17.50 -33.21 28.34
N LYS A 176 18.07 -33.54 27.17
CA LYS A 176 19.22 -34.43 27.01
C LYS A 176 20.49 -33.60 26.95
#